data_AF-A0A6I9YTW5-F1
#
_entry.id   AF-A0A6I9YTW5-F1
#
_cell.length_a   1.000
_cell.length_b   1.000
_cell.length_c   1.000
_cell.angle_alpha   90.00
_cell.angle_beta   90.00
_cell.angle_gamma   90.00
#
_symmetry.space_group_name_H-M   'P 1'
#
loop_
_entity.id
_entity.type
_entity.pdbx_description
1 polymer ?
#
loop_
_entity_poly.entity_id
_entity_poly.type
_entity_poly.pdbx_seq_one_letter_code
_entity_poly.pdbx_strand_id
1 'polypeptide(L)'
;MWVFPLLTRLPSHFEFQITSAFDMEAVTFKKLVKGHAYSVTGGEQINYRGQRVNLIRIRNPWGEVEWTGAWSDSSGEWNAVEPAVGQQLRVKMEDGEFWMSFQDFLREFNRLEICNLTPDALKARKFRKWNTTLYDGTWRRGSTAGGCRNFPATFWINPQFKIRLEEVDHEDEDGRREPGCSFLLALMQKNRRKERRFGKDMETIGYAI
;
A
#
# COMPACT_ATOMS: atom_id res chain seq x y z
N MET A 1 -4.14 10.44 21.71
CA MET A 1 -3.33 11.57 21.30
C MET A 1 -1.90 11.06 21.14
N TRP A 2 -1.45 10.91 19.90
CA TRP A 2 -0.04 10.84 19.51
C TRP A 2 0.01 11.51 18.14
N VAL A 3 0.70 12.63 18.09
CA VAL A 3 1.03 13.39 16.88
C VAL A 3 2.35 12.81 16.40
N PHE A 4 2.45 12.38 15.15
CA PHE A 4 3.74 12.19 14.51
C PHE A 4 4.01 13.39 13.60
N PRO A 5 5.15 14.10 13.77
CA PRO A 5 5.56 15.18 12.88
C PRO A 5 6.03 14.60 11.54
N LEU A 6 5.79 15.37 10.48
CA LEU A 6 6.39 15.17 9.16
C LEU A 6 7.92 15.10 9.28
N LEU A 7 8.54 13.99 8.83
CA LEU A 7 9.53 13.95 7.75
C LEU A 7 10.09 12.54 7.56
N THR A 8 10.37 12.25 6.30
CA THR A 8 11.15 11.14 5.71
C THR A 8 10.40 9.84 5.32
N ARG A 9 10.41 9.59 4.00
CA ARG A 9 10.11 8.37 3.22
C ARG A 9 9.17 7.35 3.86
N LEU A 10 7.95 7.24 3.33
CA LEU A 10 7.07 6.12 3.65
C LEU A 10 7.25 4.96 2.64
N PRO A 11 7.47 3.73 3.13
CA PRO A 11 7.53 2.52 2.32
C PRO A 11 6.13 2.05 1.91
N SER A 12 6.02 1.52 0.69
CA SER A 12 4.86 0.72 0.25
C SER A 12 4.80 -0.58 1.04
N HIS A 13 3.70 -0.87 1.74
CA HIS A 13 3.54 -2.05 2.59
C HIS A 13 2.91 -3.24 1.82
N PHE A 14 3.28 -4.50 2.12
CA PHE A 14 2.85 -5.70 1.37
C PHE A 14 2.45 -6.84 2.27
N GLU A 15 1.21 -7.31 2.24
CA GLU A 15 0.77 -8.44 3.06
C GLU A 15 0.69 -9.73 2.24
N PHE A 16 1.35 -10.81 2.67
CA PHE A 16 1.14 -12.15 2.10
C PHE A 16 -0.19 -12.73 2.57
N GLN A 17 -1.02 -13.27 1.67
CA GLN A 17 -2.31 -13.85 2.08
C GLN A 17 -2.16 -15.19 2.82
N ILE A 18 -2.87 -15.28 3.94
CA ILE A 18 -3.03 -16.43 4.83
C ILE A 18 -4.06 -17.39 4.21
N THR A 19 -3.67 -18.65 3.93
CA THR A 19 -4.58 -19.68 3.37
C THR A 19 -5.38 -20.40 4.46
N SER A 20 -4.96 -20.27 5.72
CA SER A 20 -5.58 -20.82 6.91
C SER A 20 -5.12 -19.99 8.11
N ALA A 21 -5.96 -19.72 9.11
CA ALA A 21 -5.56 -19.00 10.33
C ALA A 21 -4.35 -19.64 11.05
N PHE A 22 -3.99 -20.87 10.71
CA PHE A 22 -2.81 -21.60 11.18
C PHE A 22 -1.50 -21.28 10.42
N ASP A 23 -1.54 -20.62 9.26
CA ASP A 23 -0.36 -20.26 8.44
C ASP A 23 0.09 -18.79 8.63
N MET A 24 -0.47 -18.11 9.62
CA MET A 24 0.00 -16.78 10.03
C MET A 24 1.49 -16.92 10.43
N GLU A 25 2.38 -16.16 9.77
CA GLU A 25 3.83 -16.17 10.00
C GLU A 25 4.58 -17.43 9.52
N ALA A 26 3.97 -18.24 8.63
CA ALA A 26 4.68 -19.38 8.03
C ALA A 26 5.82 -18.90 7.11
N VAL A 27 7.06 -19.26 7.46
CA VAL A 27 8.25 -19.05 6.63
C VAL A 27 8.25 -20.07 5.49
N THR A 28 8.19 -19.58 4.25
CA THR A 28 8.33 -20.43 3.06
C THR A 28 9.74 -21.00 2.95
N PHE A 29 9.91 -22.06 2.15
CA PHE A 29 11.24 -22.61 1.87
C PHE A 29 12.22 -21.59 1.25
N LYS A 30 11.71 -20.49 0.68
CA LYS A 30 12.49 -19.37 0.15
C LYS A 30 12.71 -18.23 1.15
N LYS A 31 12.45 -18.48 2.45
CA LYS A 31 12.59 -17.50 3.53
C LYS A 31 11.72 -16.25 3.37
N LEU A 32 10.55 -16.37 2.74
CA LEU A 32 9.51 -15.34 2.76
C LEU A 32 8.45 -15.69 3.79
N VAL A 33 8.01 -14.72 4.59
CA VAL A 33 7.04 -14.88 5.68
C VAL A 33 5.64 -14.56 5.17
N LYS A 34 4.71 -15.52 5.31
CA LYS A 34 3.31 -15.31 4.97
C LYS A 34 2.56 -14.51 6.05
N GLY A 35 1.54 -13.73 5.66
CA GLY A 35 0.79 -12.88 6.60
C GLY A 35 1.57 -11.68 7.12
N HIS A 36 2.75 -11.39 6.56
CA HIS A 36 3.63 -10.33 7.02
C HIS A 36 3.68 -9.16 6.04
N ALA A 37 3.84 -7.95 6.58
CA ALA A 37 3.91 -6.69 5.84
C ALA A 37 5.35 -6.40 5.37
N TYR A 38 5.69 -6.56 4.10
CA TYR A 38 7.00 -6.13 3.55
C TYR A 38 6.99 -4.68 3.10
N SER A 39 8.15 -4.08 2.85
CA SER A 39 8.31 -2.72 2.34
C SER A 39 9.03 -2.71 0.98
N VAL A 40 8.48 -2.09 -0.07
CA VAL A 40 9.27 -1.83 -1.29
C VAL A 40 10.03 -0.52 -1.13
N THR A 41 11.34 -0.57 -1.34
CA THR A 41 12.27 0.52 -1.07
C THR A 41 13.03 0.97 -2.32
N GLY A 42 12.83 0.30 -3.46
CA GLY A 42 13.47 0.64 -4.72
C GLY A 42 13.06 -0.29 -5.86
N GLY A 43 13.34 0.16 -7.09
CA GLY A 43 13.19 -0.64 -8.30
C GLY A 43 14.17 -0.14 -9.34
N GLU A 44 14.90 -1.06 -9.96
CA GLU A 44 16.01 -0.74 -10.87
C GLU A 44 15.97 -1.67 -12.08
N GLN A 45 16.32 -1.15 -13.25
CA GLN A 45 16.47 -1.95 -14.46
C GLN A 45 17.96 -2.10 -14.76
N ILE A 46 18.44 -3.35 -14.78
CA ILE A 46 19.84 -3.66 -15.05
C ILE A 46 19.99 -4.44 -16.35
N ASN A 47 21.19 -4.39 -16.93
CA ASN A 47 21.58 -5.29 -18.01
C ASN A 47 22.28 -6.52 -17.43
N TYR A 48 21.70 -7.69 -17.65
CA TYR A 48 22.25 -8.98 -17.25
C TYR A 48 22.40 -9.86 -18.49
N ARG A 49 23.64 -10.19 -18.85
CA ARG A 49 23.97 -11.03 -20.02
C ARG A 49 23.33 -10.57 -21.34
N GLY A 50 23.23 -9.26 -21.55
CA GLY A 50 22.64 -8.66 -22.76
C GLY A 50 21.11 -8.55 -22.71
N GLN A 51 20.46 -8.94 -21.62
CA GLN A 51 19.03 -8.80 -21.42
C GLN A 51 18.73 -7.78 -20.32
N ARG A 52 17.66 -7.01 -20.52
CA ARG A 52 17.16 -6.07 -19.51
C ARG A 52 16.35 -6.83 -18.46
N VAL A 53 16.75 -6.74 -17.20
CA VAL A 53 16.07 -7.36 -16.06
C VAL A 53 15.58 -6.27 -15.12
N ASN A 54 14.29 -6.32 -14.76
CA ASN A 54 13.71 -5.43 -13.76
C ASN A 54 13.86 -6.07 -12.39
N LEU A 55 14.56 -5.39 -11.49
CA LEU A 55 14.72 -5.78 -10.10
C LEU A 55 13.86 -4.89 -9.21
N ILE A 56 13.35 -5.49 -8.15
CA ILE A 56 12.62 -4.79 -7.09
C ILE A 56 13.31 -5.05 -5.76
N ARG A 57 13.44 -4.00 -4.96
CA ARG A 57 14.06 -4.06 -3.64
C ARG A 57 12.98 -4.06 -2.57
N ILE A 58 13.04 -5.08 -1.73
CA ILE A 58 12.05 -5.38 -0.71
C ILE A 58 12.76 -5.45 0.63
N ARG A 59 12.15 -4.91 1.67
CA ARG A 59 12.64 -4.91 3.04
C ARG A 59 11.66 -5.60 3.96
N ASN A 60 12.16 -6.55 4.74
CA ASN A 60 11.46 -7.15 5.87
C ASN A 60 11.57 -6.21 7.10
N PRO A 61 10.46 -5.68 7.65
CA PRO A 61 10.49 -4.86 8.86
C PRO A 61 11.10 -5.55 10.09
N TRP A 62 11.07 -6.87 10.15
CA TRP A 62 11.71 -7.62 11.24
C TRP A 62 13.23 -7.59 11.18
N GLY A 63 13.82 -7.19 10.05
CA GLY A 63 15.28 -7.10 9.89
C GLY A 63 15.98 -8.46 9.85
N GLU A 64 15.23 -9.56 9.89
CA GLU A 64 15.73 -10.93 9.87
C GLU A 64 15.06 -11.69 8.72
N VAL A 65 15.70 -12.77 8.25
CA VAL A 65 15.15 -13.69 7.24
C VAL A 65 15.02 -13.06 5.84
N GLU A 66 16.03 -13.30 5.01
CA GLU A 66 16.15 -12.77 3.65
C GLU A 66 15.86 -13.80 2.56
N TRP A 67 15.39 -13.31 1.42
CA TRP A 67 15.20 -14.08 0.19
C TRP A 67 16.45 -14.87 -0.20
N THR A 68 16.28 -16.15 -0.55
CA THR A 68 17.37 -17.05 -0.95
C THR A 68 17.40 -17.39 -2.45
N GLY A 69 16.51 -16.79 -3.25
CA GLY A 69 16.44 -17.03 -4.68
C GLY A 69 17.39 -16.14 -5.49
N ALA A 70 17.13 -16.06 -6.79
CA ALA A 70 17.88 -15.21 -7.72
C ALA A 70 17.89 -13.76 -7.23
N TRP A 71 19.04 -13.09 -7.36
CA TRP A 71 19.28 -11.70 -6.90
C TRP A 71 19.34 -11.50 -5.39
N SER A 72 19.27 -12.57 -4.58
CA SER A 72 19.62 -12.50 -3.17
C SER A 72 21.06 -12.04 -2.95
N ASP A 73 21.37 -11.60 -1.74
CA ASP A 73 22.66 -11.06 -1.34
C ASP A 73 23.86 -11.99 -1.60
N SER A 74 23.61 -13.30 -1.59
CA SER A 74 24.58 -14.35 -1.86
C SER A 74 24.48 -14.96 -3.26
N SER A 75 23.55 -14.51 -4.11
CA SER A 75 23.32 -15.13 -5.42
C SER A 75 24.47 -14.88 -6.40
N GLY A 76 24.75 -15.88 -7.25
CA GLY A 76 25.83 -15.83 -8.23
C GLY A 76 25.53 -14.94 -9.43
N GLU A 77 24.27 -14.52 -9.59
CA GLU A 77 23.75 -13.65 -10.64
C GLU A 77 24.47 -12.30 -10.62
N TRP A 78 24.83 -11.80 -9.43
CA TRP A 78 25.61 -10.58 -9.27
C TRP A 78 26.99 -10.63 -9.92
N ASN A 79 27.58 -11.82 -10.11
CA ASN A 79 28.91 -11.96 -10.72
C ASN A 79 28.92 -11.65 -12.23
N ALA A 80 27.76 -11.71 -12.89
CA ALA A 80 27.62 -11.40 -14.32
C ALA A 80 27.02 -10.01 -14.58
N VAL A 81 26.82 -9.21 -13.51
CA VAL A 81 26.49 -7.79 -13.60
C VAL A 81 27.77 -6.97 -13.61
N GLU A 82 27.74 -5.82 -14.26
CA GLU A 82 28.86 -4.88 -14.25
C GLU A 82 29.25 -4.53 -12.80
N PRO A 83 30.55 -4.62 -12.42
CA PRO A 83 30.98 -4.44 -11.03
C PRO A 83 30.54 -3.12 -10.39
N ALA A 84 30.50 -2.02 -11.16
CA ALA A 84 30.04 -0.72 -10.67
C ALA A 84 28.56 -0.74 -10.25
N VAL A 85 27.70 -1.33 -11.09
CA VAL A 85 26.27 -1.49 -10.81
C VAL A 85 26.06 -2.49 -9.66
N GLY A 86 26.81 -3.59 -9.65
CA GLY A 86 26.77 -4.58 -8.58
C GLY A 86 27.15 -4.01 -7.22
N GLN A 87 28.19 -3.17 -7.14
CA GLN A 87 28.57 -2.50 -5.89
C GLN A 87 27.55 -1.47 -5.42
N GLN A 88 26.88 -0.79 -6.35
CA GLN A 88 25.86 0.19 -6.01
C GLN A 88 24.56 -0.46 -5.49
N LEU A 89 24.15 -1.58 -6.07
CA LEU A 89 22.88 -2.22 -5.76
C LEU A 89 23.00 -3.27 -4.64
N ARG A 90 24.12 -3.97 -4.55
CA ARG A 90 24.32 -5.02 -3.54
C ARG A 90 24.63 -4.41 -2.18
N VAL A 91 23.59 -4.21 -1.37
CA VAL A 91 23.72 -3.84 0.03
C VAL A 91 23.94 -5.13 0.82
N LYS A 92 25.20 -5.49 1.13
CA LYS A 92 25.49 -6.63 2.01
C LYS A 92 25.26 -6.22 3.47
N MET A 93 24.01 -6.16 3.89
CA MET A 93 23.66 -5.94 5.29
C MET A 93 22.56 -6.91 5.67
N GLU A 94 22.70 -7.58 6.81
CA GLU A 94 21.59 -8.32 7.42
C GLU A 94 20.63 -7.32 8.08
N ASP A 95 19.93 -6.55 7.26
CA ASP A 95 18.91 -5.58 7.68
C ASP A 95 17.51 -5.95 7.15
N GLY A 96 17.40 -7.15 6.56
CA GLY A 96 16.20 -7.69 5.95
C GLY A 96 15.87 -7.10 4.57
N GLU A 97 16.74 -6.28 3.98
CA GLU A 97 16.60 -5.76 2.63
C GLU A 97 17.23 -6.70 1.60
N PHE A 98 16.46 -7.05 0.56
CA PHE A 98 16.94 -7.92 -0.51
C PHE A 98 16.39 -7.49 -1.87
N TRP A 99 17.12 -7.86 -2.91
CA TRP A 99 16.65 -7.76 -4.29
C TRP A 99 16.03 -9.07 -4.76
N MET A 100 15.01 -8.96 -5.59
CA MET A 100 14.49 -10.07 -6.38
C MET A 100 14.09 -9.59 -7.78
N SER A 101 13.93 -10.53 -8.70
CA SER A 101 13.38 -10.19 -10.01
C SER A 101 11.92 -9.77 -9.85
N PHE A 102 11.46 -8.82 -10.67
CA PHE A 102 10.05 -8.43 -10.67
C PHE A 102 9.12 -9.60 -11.03
N GLN A 103 9.61 -10.58 -11.79
CA GLN A 103 8.84 -11.80 -12.09
C GLN A 103 8.67 -12.68 -10.86
N ASP A 104 9.71 -12.86 -10.06
CA ASP A 104 9.60 -13.61 -8.80
C ASP A 104 8.71 -12.88 -7.81
N PHE A 105 8.81 -11.55 -7.76
CA PHE A 105 7.90 -10.74 -6.96
C PHE A 105 6.42 -10.98 -7.33
N LEU A 106 6.07 -10.99 -8.61
CA LEU A 106 4.69 -11.29 -9.05
C LEU A 106 4.24 -12.73 -8.76
N ARG A 107 5.19 -13.67 -8.63
CA ARG A 107 4.89 -15.07 -8.30
C ARG A 107 4.70 -15.30 -6.81
N GLU A 108 5.53 -14.65 -6.00
CA GLU A 108 5.54 -14.83 -4.56
C GLU A 108 4.53 -13.91 -3.86
N PHE A 109 4.40 -12.66 -4.30
CA PHE A 109 3.49 -11.67 -3.70
C PHE A 109 2.18 -11.57 -4.48
N ASN A 110 1.07 -11.77 -3.79
CA ASN A 110 -0.27 -11.70 -4.37
C ASN A 110 -1.02 -10.39 -4.06
N ARG A 111 -0.51 -9.58 -3.12
CA ARG A 111 -1.13 -8.32 -2.71
C ARG A 111 -0.08 -7.22 -2.52
N LEU A 112 -0.34 -6.07 -3.13
CA LEU A 112 0.48 -4.86 -3.09
C LEU A 112 -0.38 -3.73 -2.53
N GLU A 113 0.02 -3.13 -1.40
CA GLU A 113 -0.65 -1.95 -0.84
C GLU A 113 0.26 -0.73 -0.94
N ILE A 114 -0.14 0.23 -1.77
CA ILE A 114 0.59 1.49 -1.90
C ILE A 114 -0.15 2.58 -1.15
N CYS A 115 0.45 3.04 -0.05
CA CYS A 115 -0.03 4.18 0.71
C CYS A 115 0.64 5.46 0.21
N ASN A 116 -0.03 6.16 -0.69
CA ASN A 116 0.44 7.48 -1.13
C ASN A 116 -0.14 8.59 -0.27
N LEU A 117 0.68 9.59 0.03
CA LEU A 117 0.23 10.80 0.72
C LEU A 117 -0.65 11.69 -0.17
N THR A 118 -0.48 11.60 -1.49
CA THR A 118 -1.33 12.30 -2.46
C THR A 118 -1.77 11.32 -3.55
N PRO A 119 -3.01 11.45 -4.07
CA PRO A 119 -3.51 10.58 -5.13
C PRO A 119 -2.64 10.53 -6.40
N ASP A 120 -1.88 11.59 -6.66
CA ASP A 120 -1.05 11.72 -7.87
C ASP A 120 0.28 10.96 -7.81
N ALA A 121 0.70 10.50 -6.63
CA ALA A 121 2.09 10.07 -6.38
C ALA A 121 2.57 8.89 -7.25
N LEU A 122 1.66 8.12 -7.86
CA LEU A 122 2.02 6.97 -8.71
C LEU A 122 2.04 7.25 -10.21
N LYS A 123 1.34 8.27 -10.68
CA LYS A 123 1.13 8.49 -12.13
C LYS A 123 1.66 9.82 -12.63
N ALA A 124 1.74 10.84 -11.78
CA ALA A 124 2.04 12.18 -12.23
C ALA A 124 3.54 12.49 -12.09
N ARG A 125 4.16 12.98 -13.18
CA ARG A 125 5.51 13.58 -13.13
C ARG A 125 5.53 14.92 -12.36
N LYS A 126 4.35 15.47 -12.06
CA LYS A 126 4.14 16.70 -11.28
C LYS A 126 3.11 16.44 -10.19
N PHE A 127 3.44 16.74 -8.94
CA PHE A 127 2.49 16.67 -7.82
C PHE A 127 1.43 17.78 -7.97
N ARG A 128 0.14 17.43 -8.02
CA ARG A 128 -0.93 18.44 -7.88
C ARG A 128 -1.16 18.70 -6.39
N LYS A 129 -1.55 19.94 -6.06
CA LYS A 129 -1.98 20.28 -4.71
C LYS A 129 -3.44 19.82 -4.55
N TRP A 130 -3.71 19.00 -3.54
CA TRP A 130 -5.05 18.53 -3.22
C TRP A 130 -5.66 19.40 -2.12
N ASN A 131 -6.88 19.90 -2.36
CA ASN A 131 -7.68 20.51 -1.30
C ASN A 131 -8.26 19.39 -0.43
N THR A 132 -7.92 19.43 0.86
CA THR A 132 -8.31 18.38 1.83
C THR A 132 -9.25 18.95 2.86
N THR A 133 -10.41 18.32 3.03
CA THR A 133 -11.37 18.61 4.10
C THR A 133 -11.64 17.34 4.89
N LEU A 134 -11.52 17.41 6.22
CA LEU A 134 -11.78 16.30 7.13
C LEU A 134 -13.05 16.57 7.92
N TYR A 135 -13.94 15.58 7.98
CA TYR A 135 -15.13 15.62 8.82
C TYR A 135 -15.12 14.46 9.82
N ASP A 136 -15.48 14.79 11.05
CA ASP A 136 -15.63 13.80 12.12
C ASP A 136 -17.12 13.54 12.40
N GLY A 137 -17.48 12.27 12.55
CA GLY A 137 -18.85 11.83 12.78
C GLY A 137 -18.92 10.58 13.65
N THR A 138 -20.13 10.27 14.15
CA THR A 138 -20.38 9.06 14.95
C THR A 138 -21.71 8.40 14.60
N TRP A 139 -21.72 7.08 14.56
CA TRP A 139 -22.93 6.27 14.47
C TRP A 139 -23.33 5.76 15.85
N ARG A 140 -24.51 6.17 16.34
CA ARG A 140 -25.04 5.81 17.65
C ARG A 140 -26.35 5.03 17.49
N ARG A 141 -26.44 3.90 18.17
CA ARG A 141 -27.63 3.04 18.16
C ARG A 141 -28.86 3.84 18.63
N GLY A 142 -29.96 3.72 17.89
CA GLY A 142 -31.21 4.42 18.20
C GLY A 142 -31.24 5.90 17.81
N SER A 143 -30.20 6.42 17.15
CA SER A 143 -30.16 7.81 16.68
C SER A 143 -29.58 7.91 15.27
N THR A 144 -28.26 7.81 15.10
CA THR A 144 -27.59 8.05 13.81
C THR A 144 -27.17 6.77 13.08
N ALA A 145 -27.26 5.60 13.72
CA ALA A 145 -26.88 4.31 13.13
C ALA A 145 -27.97 3.76 12.19
N GLY A 146 -28.08 4.33 10.98
CA GLY A 146 -29.15 4.04 10.01
C GLY A 146 -28.97 2.80 9.14
N GLY A 147 -27.78 2.19 9.15
CA GLY A 147 -27.45 1.08 8.24
C GLY A 147 -27.14 1.55 6.82
N CYS A 148 -27.05 0.60 5.88
CA CYS A 148 -26.78 0.87 4.46
C CYS A 148 -28.08 1.09 3.65
N ARG A 149 -27.97 1.32 2.34
CA ARG A 149 -29.11 1.62 1.45
C ARG A 149 -30.20 0.54 1.44
N ASN A 150 -29.85 -0.69 1.81
CA ASN A 150 -30.77 -1.82 1.95
C ASN A 150 -31.76 -1.67 3.12
N PHE A 151 -31.55 -0.68 3.99
CA PHE A 151 -32.42 -0.36 5.13
C PHE A 151 -33.10 1.01 4.93
N PRO A 152 -34.03 1.15 3.96
CA PRO A 152 -34.57 2.45 3.56
C PRO A 152 -35.29 3.21 4.69
N ALA A 153 -35.90 2.49 5.65
CA ALA A 153 -36.60 3.08 6.78
C ALA A 153 -35.68 3.88 7.71
N THR A 154 -34.40 3.51 7.80
CA THR A 154 -33.42 4.08 8.73
C THR A 154 -32.25 4.75 8.03
N PHE A 155 -31.98 4.46 6.75
CA PHE A 155 -30.80 4.95 6.04
C PHE A 155 -30.63 6.48 6.09
N TRP A 156 -31.73 7.23 6.04
CA TRP A 156 -31.74 8.69 6.04
C TRP A 156 -31.24 9.33 7.34
N ILE A 157 -31.22 8.59 8.46
CA ILE A 157 -30.76 9.09 9.78
C ILE A 157 -29.23 9.12 9.91
N ASN A 158 -28.51 8.51 8.95
CA ASN A 158 -27.05 8.58 8.92
C ASN A 158 -26.59 10.05 8.73
N PRO A 159 -25.42 10.44 9.27
CA PRO A 159 -24.85 11.75 9.01
C PRO A 159 -24.67 12.00 7.51
N GLN A 160 -25.06 13.19 7.04
CA GLN A 160 -24.98 13.59 5.63
C GLN A 160 -24.00 14.76 5.47
N PHE A 161 -23.23 14.74 4.38
CA PHE A 161 -22.22 15.74 4.07
C PHE A 161 -22.43 16.25 2.65
N LYS A 162 -22.31 17.57 2.45
CA LYS A 162 -22.45 18.20 1.14
C LYS A 162 -21.06 18.49 0.58
N ILE A 163 -20.79 18.00 -0.63
CA ILE A 163 -19.58 18.32 -1.41
C ILE A 163 -19.98 19.32 -2.50
N ARG A 164 -19.19 20.38 -2.69
CA ARG A 164 -19.35 21.34 -3.78
C ARG A 164 -18.16 21.20 -4.72
N LEU A 165 -18.44 20.98 -6.00
CA LEU A 165 -17.45 20.86 -7.06
C LEU A 165 -17.66 22.05 -8.00
N GLU A 166 -16.70 22.97 -8.03
CA GLU A 166 -16.82 24.24 -8.77
C GLU A 166 -15.79 24.32 -9.92
N GLU A 167 -14.56 23.87 -9.68
CA GLU A 167 -13.47 23.91 -10.65
C GLU A 167 -13.33 22.56 -11.37
N VAL A 168 -13.38 22.58 -12.70
CA VAL A 168 -13.17 21.42 -13.59
C VAL A 168 -11.67 21.11 -13.68
N ASP A 169 -11.31 19.83 -13.73
CA ASP A 169 -9.93 19.40 -13.89
C ASP A 169 -9.34 19.96 -15.20
N HIS A 170 -8.06 20.34 -15.17
CA HIS A 170 -7.33 20.66 -16.39
C HIS A 170 -7.31 19.45 -17.34
N GLU A 171 -7.47 19.71 -18.64
CA GLU A 171 -7.42 18.69 -19.68
C GLU A 171 -6.12 17.87 -19.58
N ASP A 172 -6.26 16.55 -19.56
CA ASP A 172 -5.12 15.63 -19.60
C ASP A 172 -4.48 15.68 -21.00
N GLU A 173 -3.16 15.42 -21.11
CA GLU A 173 -2.40 15.49 -22.38
C GLU A 173 -2.99 14.65 -23.53
N ASP A 174 -3.78 13.63 -23.20
CA ASP A 174 -4.41 12.73 -24.17
C ASP A 174 -5.77 13.23 -24.70
N GLY A 175 -6.39 14.27 -24.13
CA GLY A 175 -7.65 14.85 -24.60
C GLY A 175 -8.87 13.90 -24.60
N ARG A 176 -8.77 12.72 -23.96
CA ARG A 176 -9.80 11.66 -24.00
C ARG A 176 -10.82 11.72 -22.87
N ARG A 177 -10.65 12.61 -21.89
CA ARG A 177 -11.48 12.65 -20.69
C ARG A 177 -12.55 13.73 -20.82
N GLU A 178 -13.80 13.36 -20.51
CA GLU A 178 -14.88 14.33 -20.41
C GLU A 178 -14.54 15.39 -19.34
N PRO A 179 -14.87 16.68 -19.57
CA PRO A 179 -14.64 17.72 -18.60
C PRO A 179 -15.44 17.44 -17.32
N GLY A 180 -14.73 17.27 -16.20
CA GLY A 180 -15.33 17.04 -14.89
C GLY A 180 -14.40 17.38 -13.73
N CYS A 181 -14.91 17.27 -12.51
CA CYS A 181 -14.15 17.52 -11.29
C CYS A 181 -13.75 16.19 -10.64
N SER A 182 -12.46 15.96 -10.40
CA SER A 182 -11.99 14.79 -9.66
C SER A 182 -11.88 15.09 -8.16
N PHE A 183 -12.40 14.19 -7.33
CA PHE A 183 -12.19 14.21 -5.89
C PHE A 183 -12.00 12.80 -5.36
N LEU A 184 -11.35 12.69 -4.19
CA LEU A 184 -11.20 11.44 -3.46
C LEU A 184 -12.03 11.51 -2.17
N LEU A 185 -12.90 10.53 -1.96
CA LEU A 185 -13.64 10.36 -0.71
C LEU A 185 -13.13 9.13 0.04
N ALA A 186 -12.66 9.35 1.27
CA ALA A 186 -12.19 8.29 2.16
C ALA A 186 -13.00 8.30 3.46
N LEU A 187 -13.48 7.12 3.87
CA LEU A 187 -14.18 6.93 5.13
C LEU A 187 -13.37 5.99 6.03
N MET A 188 -13.10 6.42 7.26
CA MET A 188 -12.26 5.68 8.21
C MET A 188 -12.95 5.54 9.57
N GLN A 189 -12.95 4.32 10.11
CA GLN A 189 -13.43 4.05 11.47
C GLN A 189 -12.33 4.26 12.51
N LYS A 190 -12.65 4.97 13.60
CA LYS A 190 -11.70 5.29 14.68
C LYS A 190 -11.80 4.30 15.84
N ASN A 191 -10.71 4.12 16.56
CA ASN A 191 -10.61 3.39 17.85
C ASN A 191 -10.96 1.88 17.86
N ARG A 192 -11.24 1.22 16.73
CA ARG A 192 -11.62 -0.20 16.70
C ARG A 192 -10.59 -1.16 17.30
N ARG A 193 -9.29 -0.88 17.15
CA ARG A 193 -8.24 -1.69 17.78
C ARG A 193 -8.38 -1.76 19.31
N LYS A 194 -8.91 -0.71 19.95
CA LYS A 194 -9.18 -0.71 21.41
C LYS A 194 -10.42 -1.51 21.80
N GLU A 195 -11.31 -1.79 20.85
CA GLU A 195 -12.54 -2.55 21.09
C GLU A 195 -12.33 -4.06 20.91
N ARG A 196 -11.21 -4.48 20.30
CA ARG A 196 -10.83 -5.89 20.17
C ARG A 196 -10.77 -6.63 21.50
N ARG A 197 -10.34 -5.96 22.58
CA ARG A 197 -10.35 -6.53 23.95
C ARG A 197 -11.75 -6.86 24.47
N PHE A 198 -12.80 -6.34 23.83
CA PHE A 198 -14.20 -6.63 24.13
C PHE A 198 -14.84 -7.53 23.04
N GLY A 199 -14.03 -8.20 22.21
CA GLY A 199 -14.50 -9.10 21.16
C GLY A 199 -15.13 -8.40 19.94
N LYS A 200 -14.97 -7.07 19.81
CA LYS A 200 -15.46 -6.32 18.64
C LYS A 200 -14.33 -6.09 17.64
N ASP A 201 -14.57 -6.43 16.38
CA ASP A 201 -13.64 -6.15 15.28
C ASP A 201 -14.09 -4.93 14.45
N MET A 202 -13.45 -4.71 13.30
CA MET A 202 -13.86 -3.71 12.31
C MET A 202 -15.29 -3.95 11.85
N GLU A 203 -16.12 -2.90 11.82
CA GLU A 203 -17.44 -3.00 11.20
C GLU A 203 -17.31 -2.89 9.68
N THR A 204 -18.30 -3.44 8.98
CA THR A 204 -18.50 -3.18 7.55
C THR A 204 -18.99 -1.74 7.38
N ILE A 205 -18.18 -0.90 6.74
CA ILE A 205 -18.50 0.51 6.48
C ILE A 205 -18.49 0.80 4.99
N GLY A 206 -19.26 1.81 4.58
CA GLY A 206 -19.33 2.29 3.22
C GLY A 206 -20.08 3.61 3.16
N TYR A 207 -20.08 4.25 2.01
CA TYR A 207 -20.81 5.48 1.75
C TYR A 207 -21.53 5.39 0.41
N ALA A 208 -22.53 6.26 0.22
CA ALA A 208 -23.19 6.49 -1.05
C ALA A 208 -23.11 7.99 -1.35
N ILE A 209 -22.94 8.34 -2.62
CA ILE A 209 -22.91 9.70 -3.13
C ILE A 209 -24.11 9.86 -4.07
#